data_AF-A0A926TFF9-F1
#
_entry.id   AF-A0A926TFF9-F1
#
_cell.length_a   1.000
_cell.length_b   1.000
_cell.length_c   1.000
_cell.angle_alpha   90.00
_cell.angle_beta   90.00
_cell.angle_gamma   90.00
#
_symmetry.space_group_name_H-M   'P 1'
#
loop_
_entity.id
_entity.type
_entity.pdbx_description
1 polymer ?
#
loop_
_entity_poly.entity_id
_entity_poly.type
_entity_poly.pdbx_seq_one_letter_code
_entity_poly.pdbx_strand_id
1 'polypeptide(L)'
;MLVWFMHGASVRQVGYADPLRSRLIEAFSDRDLPIPEFYSSYWGDALGNTTQVWDWVQQDLATFEWDNPQIDPDDIFHYRQRREQLISGFFNDIFSYLNTKRGREVRRLIAVQFLSFLAEVSPFEEDLHIVAHSLGSVVLWDLLFSTASDAADPASYVRSVIKGLSGPGEGRKIKLRSITTLGSPLLFFNRILEVDMEQLKQFADRYTTAPLRWINVINASDIFAYPIRASLELDNSTLYLRDKYLGERNFLKKSIGDVAMAFGLVNDHSHYWRSARVAQLVAANL
;
A
#
# COMPACT_ATOMS: atom_id res chain seq x y z
N MET A 1 15.89 10.42 -11.13
CA MET A 1 15.53 9.49 -10.03
C MET A 1 14.35 8.62 -10.44
N LEU A 2 14.16 7.45 -9.82
CA LEU A 2 13.07 6.52 -10.10
C LEU A 2 12.00 6.54 -9.00
N VAL A 3 10.72 6.64 -9.38
CA VAL A 3 9.58 6.66 -8.45
C VAL A 3 8.60 5.54 -8.80
N TRP A 4 8.49 4.57 -7.89
CA TRP A 4 7.59 3.43 -8.02
C TRP A 4 6.36 3.59 -7.14
N PHE A 5 5.19 3.71 -7.76
CA PHE A 5 3.91 3.69 -7.06
C PHE A 5 3.38 2.28 -6.95
N MET A 6 2.83 1.94 -5.78
CA MET A 6 2.19 0.66 -5.54
C MET A 6 0.86 0.85 -4.80
N HIS A 7 -0.22 0.33 -5.35
CA HIS A 7 -1.54 0.35 -4.72
C HIS A 7 -1.92 -1.02 -4.13
N GLY A 8 -2.92 -1.04 -3.25
CA GLY A 8 -3.74 -2.22 -2.94
C GLY A 8 -4.69 -2.61 -4.08
N ALA A 9 -5.33 -3.77 -3.96
CA ALA A 9 -5.94 -4.48 -5.10
C ALA A 9 -7.27 -3.92 -5.62
N SER A 10 -8.01 -3.18 -4.80
CA SER A 10 -9.31 -2.61 -5.18
C SER A 10 -9.23 -1.57 -6.31
N VAL A 11 -8.02 -1.20 -6.75
CA VAL A 11 -7.82 -0.40 -7.95
C VAL A 11 -7.76 -1.30 -9.17
N ARG A 12 -8.74 -1.10 -10.07
CA ARG A 12 -8.86 -1.78 -11.37
C ARG A 12 -8.41 -0.91 -12.56
N GLN A 13 -7.71 0.19 -12.29
CA GLN A 13 -7.24 1.13 -13.31
C GLN A 13 -5.77 1.48 -13.08
N VAL A 14 -4.97 1.46 -14.14
CA VAL A 14 -3.52 1.71 -14.09
C VAL A 14 -3.18 3.17 -13.70
N GLY A 15 -4.09 4.12 -13.97
CA GLY A 15 -3.90 5.56 -13.73
C GLY A 15 -4.21 6.06 -12.30
N TYR A 16 -4.27 5.19 -11.30
CA TYR A 16 -4.65 5.59 -9.94
C TYR A 16 -3.71 6.63 -9.30
N ALA A 17 -2.43 6.59 -9.65
CA ALA A 17 -1.42 7.49 -9.11
C ALA A 17 -1.29 8.80 -9.91
N ASP A 18 -1.98 8.94 -11.05
CA ASP A 18 -1.85 10.11 -11.93
C ASP A 18 -2.10 11.44 -11.20
N PRO A 19 -3.11 11.58 -10.32
CA PRO A 19 -3.30 12.83 -9.59
C PRO A 19 -2.11 13.20 -8.69
N LEU A 20 -1.45 12.20 -8.07
CA LEU A 20 -0.26 12.45 -7.25
C LEU A 20 0.93 12.76 -8.15
N ARG A 21 1.13 11.97 -9.21
CA ARG A 21 2.19 12.15 -10.20
C ARG A 21 2.16 13.55 -10.79
N SER A 22 1.01 14.05 -11.23
CA SER A 22 0.88 15.41 -11.79
C SER A 22 1.33 16.48 -10.80
N ARG A 23 0.94 16.37 -9.52
CA ARG A 23 1.37 17.30 -8.47
C ARG A 23 2.86 17.21 -8.15
N LEU A 24 3.46 16.02 -8.26
CA LEU A 24 4.90 15.85 -8.08
C LEU A 24 5.67 16.47 -9.25
N ILE A 25 5.19 16.29 -10.49
CA ILE A 25 5.77 16.94 -11.68
C ILE A 25 5.73 18.47 -11.50
N GLU A 26 4.58 19.03 -11.14
CA GLU A 26 4.41 20.46 -10.85
C GLU A 26 5.42 20.93 -9.77
N ALA A 27 5.49 20.22 -8.63
CA ALA A 27 6.41 20.57 -7.55
C ALA A 27 7.91 20.50 -7.92
N PHE A 28 8.28 19.66 -8.88
CA PHE A 28 9.65 19.57 -9.39
C PHE A 28 9.93 20.66 -10.42
N SER A 29 8.99 20.89 -11.34
CA SER A 29 9.08 21.97 -12.34
C SER A 29 9.16 23.34 -11.69
N ASP A 30 8.36 23.61 -10.65
CA ASP A 30 8.37 24.86 -9.89
C ASP A 30 9.72 25.16 -9.19
N ARG A 31 10.57 24.14 -9.05
CA ARG A 31 11.90 24.22 -8.40
C ARG A 31 13.05 24.05 -9.38
N ASP A 32 12.78 24.02 -10.68
CA ASP A 32 13.76 23.73 -11.73
C ASP A 32 14.54 22.42 -11.49
N LEU A 33 13.86 21.40 -10.94
CA LEU A 33 14.44 20.08 -10.68
C LEU A 33 14.15 19.10 -11.84
N PRO A 34 15.07 18.17 -12.14
CA PRO A 34 14.83 17.10 -13.13
C PRO A 34 13.61 16.25 -12.75
N ILE A 35 12.69 16.06 -13.70
CA ILE A 35 11.47 15.29 -13.49
C ILE A 35 11.83 13.80 -13.29
N PRO A 36 11.32 13.14 -12.23
CA PRO A 36 11.54 11.70 -12.03
C PRO A 36 10.91 10.82 -13.12
N GLU A 37 11.46 9.61 -13.28
CA GLU A 37 10.78 8.54 -14.01
C GLU A 37 9.78 7.85 -13.09
N PHE A 38 8.51 7.83 -13.50
CA PHE A 38 7.41 7.32 -12.68
C PHE A 38 6.84 6.02 -13.25
N TYR A 39 6.50 5.07 -12.39
CA TYR A 39 5.76 3.87 -12.76
C TYR A 39 4.66 3.56 -11.75
N SER A 40 3.48 3.17 -12.23
CA SER A 40 2.33 2.80 -11.41
C SER A 40 2.07 1.30 -11.52
N SER A 41 2.42 0.54 -10.49
CA SER A 41 2.26 -0.91 -10.49
C SER A 41 0.79 -1.32 -10.38
N TYR A 42 0.39 -2.28 -11.21
CA TYR A 42 -0.98 -2.77 -11.27
C TYR A 42 -1.04 -4.30 -11.19
N TRP A 43 -1.82 -4.84 -10.25
CA TRP A 43 -1.95 -6.29 -10.07
C TRP A 43 -3.36 -6.71 -9.62
N GLY A 44 -4.33 -5.78 -9.59
CA GLY A 44 -5.68 -6.01 -9.05
C GLY A 44 -6.40 -7.22 -9.66
N ASP A 45 -6.18 -7.49 -10.96
CA ASP A 45 -6.81 -8.62 -11.66
C ASP A 45 -6.39 -9.99 -11.11
N ALA A 46 -5.21 -10.11 -10.48
CA ALA A 46 -4.72 -11.37 -9.92
C ALA A 46 -5.52 -11.86 -8.71
N LEU A 47 -6.31 -10.99 -8.06
CA LEU A 47 -7.13 -11.36 -6.92
C LEU A 47 -8.47 -12.01 -7.31
N GLY A 48 -8.82 -11.99 -8.60
CA GLY A 48 -10.02 -12.62 -9.14
C GLY A 48 -11.30 -11.79 -8.94
N ASN A 49 -12.45 -12.39 -9.29
CA ASN A 49 -13.74 -11.73 -9.20
C ASN A 49 -14.28 -11.76 -7.76
N THR A 50 -14.64 -10.60 -7.24
CA THR A 50 -15.13 -10.37 -5.88
C THR A 50 -16.65 -10.28 -5.79
N THR A 51 -17.35 -10.22 -6.93
CA THR A 51 -18.83 -10.10 -6.94
C THR A 51 -19.52 -11.37 -6.48
N GLN A 52 -18.87 -12.53 -6.67
CA GLN A 52 -19.47 -13.85 -6.42
C GLN A 52 -19.94 -14.04 -4.96
N VAL A 53 -19.21 -13.49 -3.99
CA VAL A 53 -19.61 -13.57 -2.57
C VAL A 53 -20.94 -12.83 -2.37
N TRP A 54 -21.11 -11.67 -3.00
CA TRP A 54 -22.36 -10.91 -2.89
C TRP A 54 -23.46 -11.51 -3.71
N ASP A 55 -23.16 -12.12 -4.86
CA ASP A 55 -24.17 -12.86 -5.62
C ASP A 55 -24.84 -13.94 -4.74
N TRP A 56 -24.07 -14.65 -3.90
CA TRP A 56 -24.62 -15.61 -2.93
C TRP A 56 -25.39 -14.93 -1.80
N VAL A 57 -24.87 -13.85 -1.20
CA VAL A 57 -25.59 -13.10 -0.16
C VAL A 57 -26.93 -12.57 -0.68
N GLN A 58 -26.96 -12.06 -1.91
CA GLN A 58 -28.17 -11.57 -2.57
C GLN A 58 -29.17 -12.70 -2.82
N GLN A 59 -28.69 -13.87 -3.24
CA GLN A 59 -29.53 -15.05 -3.47
C GLN A 59 -30.20 -15.53 -2.16
N ASP A 60 -29.44 -15.61 -1.07
CA ASP A 60 -29.97 -16.01 0.23
C ASP A 60 -30.92 -14.96 0.80
N LEU A 61 -30.63 -13.68 0.62
CA LEU A 61 -31.50 -12.58 1.01
C LEU A 61 -32.83 -12.58 0.26
N ALA A 62 -32.80 -12.79 -1.06
CA ALA A 62 -34.03 -12.90 -1.86
C ALA A 62 -34.89 -14.08 -1.41
N THR A 63 -34.27 -15.20 -1.02
CA THR A 63 -34.97 -16.35 -0.46
C THR A 63 -35.60 -16.01 0.89
N PHE A 64 -34.86 -15.32 1.76
CA PHE A 64 -35.37 -14.87 3.06
C PHE A 64 -36.55 -13.89 2.92
N GLU A 65 -36.46 -12.92 2.00
CA GLU A 65 -37.53 -11.94 1.71
C GLU A 65 -38.80 -12.63 1.22
N TRP A 66 -38.66 -13.68 0.40
CA TRP A 66 -39.78 -14.50 -0.05
C TRP A 66 -40.50 -15.19 1.11
N ASP A 67 -39.73 -15.79 2.03
CA ASP A 67 -40.27 -16.50 3.20
C ASP A 67 -40.80 -15.55 4.29
N ASN A 68 -40.30 -14.30 4.34
CA ASN A 68 -40.58 -13.33 5.40
C ASN A 68 -40.93 -11.92 4.85
N PRO A 69 -42.01 -11.76 4.08
CA PRO A 69 -42.31 -10.51 3.37
C PRO A 69 -42.61 -9.30 4.27
N GLN A 70 -42.77 -9.51 5.58
CA GLN A 70 -43.04 -8.48 6.57
C GLN A 70 -41.77 -7.90 7.22
N ILE A 71 -40.59 -8.47 6.95
CA ILE A 71 -39.33 -8.01 7.54
C ILE A 71 -38.53 -7.26 6.49
N ASP A 72 -38.12 -6.03 6.80
CA ASP A 72 -37.21 -5.26 5.96
C ASP A 72 -35.78 -5.85 6.07
N PRO A 73 -35.12 -6.21 4.97
CA PRO A 73 -33.72 -6.64 4.97
C PRO A 73 -32.75 -5.67 5.65
N ASP A 74 -33.03 -4.36 5.61
CA ASP A 74 -32.20 -3.35 6.27
C ASP A 74 -32.33 -3.39 7.81
N ASP A 75 -33.40 -3.98 8.34
CA ASP A 75 -33.56 -4.27 9.78
C ASP A 75 -32.70 -5.46 10.23
N ILE A 76 -32.34 -6.36 9.32
CA ILE A 76 -31.50 -7.53 9.60
C ILE A 76 -30.02 -7.20 9.36
N PHE A 77 -29.74 -6.47 8.28
CA PHE A 77 -28.40 -6.10 7.85
C PHE A 77 -28.17 -4.60 7.93
N HIS A 78 -28.18 -4.05 9.15
CA HIS A 78 -27.83 -2.65 9.35
C HIS A 78 -26.49 -2.29 8.68
N TYR A 79 -26.50 -1.22 7.89
CA TYR A 79 -25.34 -0.72 7.13
C TYR A 79 -24.83 -1.68 6.05
N ARG A 80 -25.71 -2.51 5.46
CA ARG A 80 -25.41 -3.50 4.42
C ARG A 80 -24.42 -3.01 3.36
N GLN A 81 -24.71 -1.90 2.69
CA GLN A 81 -23.85 -1.34 1.64
C GLN A 81 -22.42 -1.03 2.15
N ARG A 82 -22.29 -0.58 3.42
CA ARG A 82 -20.98 -0.27 4.01
C ARG A 82 -20.21 -1.54 4.38
N ARG A 83 -20.91 -2.57 4.90
CA ARG A 83 -20.31 -3.89 5.15
C ARG A 83 -19.80 -4.47 3.83
N GLU A 84 -20.60 -4.37 2.78
CA GLU A 84 -20.23 -4.82 1.44
C GLU A 84 -18.97 -4.11 0.94
N GLN A 85 -18.91 -2.78 1.02
CA GLN A 85 -17.72 -2.02 0.63
C GLN A 85 -16.47 -2.39 1.45
N LEU A 86 -16.61 -2.55 2.77
CA LEU A 86 -15.49 -2.89 3.65
C LEU A 86 -14.96 -4.31 3.39
N ILE A 87 -15.86 -5.27 3.27
CA ILE A 87 -15.52 -6.67 3.05
C ILE A 87 -14.95 -6.85 1.63
N SER A 88 -15.58 -6.26 0.62
CA SER A 88 -15.13 -6.39 -0.78
C SER A 88 -13.88 -5.60 -1.10
N GLY A 89 -13.79 -4.38 -0.59
CA GLY A 89 -12.75 -3.42 -0.98
C GLY A 89 -11.46 -3.53 -0.16
N PHE A 90 -11.51 -4.22 0.98
CA PHE A 90 -10.36 -4.33 1.88
C PHE A 90 -10.08 -5.76 2.33
N PHE A 91 -11.03 -6.42 3.02
CA PHE A 91 -10.78 -7.77 3.55
C PHE A 91 -10.63 -8.84 2.48
N ASN A 92 -11.42 -8.78 1.42
CA ASN A 92 -11.28 -9.70 0.30
C ASN A 92 -9.88 -9.62 -0.31
N ASP A 93 -9.35 -8.40 -0.48
CA ASP A 93 -8.03 -8.19 -1.05
C ASP A 93 -6.94 -8.79 -0.17
N ILE A 94 -7.06 -8.58 1.15
CA ILE A 94 -6.19 -9.17 2.16
C ILE A 94 -6.24 -10.69 2.10
N PHE A 95 -7.42 -11.30 2.20
CA PHE A 95 -7.55 -12.76 2.24
C PHE A 95 -7.11 -13.40 0.92
N SER A 96 -7.40 -12.75 -0.19
CA SER A 96 -6.93 -13.18 -1.50
C SER A 96 -5.40 -13.08 -1.60
N TYR A 97 -4.77 -12.06 -1.04
CA TYR A 97 -3.31 -11.98 -0.99
C TYR A 97 -2.68 -13.04 -0.08
N LEU A 98 -3.27 -13.29 1.09
CA LEU A 98 -2.79 -14.29 2.05
C LEU A 98 -2.92 -15.72 1.52
N ASN A 99 -3.75 -15.97 0.51
CA ASN A 99 -3.74 -17.24 -0.21
C ASN A 99 -2.41 -17.43 -0.95
N THR A 100 -1.67 -18.50 -0.63
CA THR A 100 -0.33 -18.76 -1.16
C THR A 100 -0.22 -18.66 -2.69
N LYS A 101 -1.20 -19.20 -3.43
CA LYS A 101 -1.17 -19.20 -4.90
C LYS A 101 -1.41 -17.80 -5.46
N ARG A 102 -2.43 -17.10 -4.96
CA ARG A 102 -2.77 -15.74 -5.41
C ARG A 102 -1.71 -14.72 -4.97
N GLY A 103 -1.22 -14.80 -3.73
CA GLY A 103 -0.12 -13.98 -3.23
C GLY A 103 1.15 -14.13 -4.07
N ARG A 104 1.53 -15.38 -4.42
CA ARG A 104 2.67 -15.63 -5.32
C ARG A 104 2.46 -15.01 -6.70
N GLU A 105 1.24 -15.09 -7.24
CA GLU A 105 0.92 -14.48 -8.54
C GLU A 105 0.98 -12.94 -8.50
N VAL A 106 0.48 -12.32 -7.43
CA VAL A 106 0.62 -10.88 -7.20
C VAL A 106 2.10 -10.48 -7.16
N ARG A 107 2.92 -11.19 -6.38
CA ARG A 107 4.37 -10.95 -6.32
C ARG A 107 5.03 -11.16 -7.69
N ARG A 108 4.59 -12.15 -8.48
CA ARG A 108 5.07 -12.39 -9.85
C ARG A 108 4.80 -11.21 -10.77
N LEU A 109 3.57 -10.71 -10.78
CA LEU A 109 3.18 -9.57 -11.62
C LEU A 109 3.95 -8.31 -11.25
N ILE A 110 4.10 -8.04 -9.94
CA ILE A 110 4.88 -6.90 -9.46
C ILE A 110 6.35 -7.06 -9.87
N ALA A 111 6.95 -8.24 -9.69
CA ALA A 111 8.34 -8.50 -10.06
C ALA A 111 8.58 -8.26 -11.57
N VAL A 112 7.70 -8.77 -12.43
CA VAL A 112 7.79 -8.55 -13.89
C VAL A 112 7.74 -7.07 -14.24
N GLN A 113 6.77 -6.34 -13.69
CA GLN A 113 6.63 -4.90 -13.96
C GLN A 113 7.83 -4.11 -13.44
N PHE A 114 8.31 -4.45 -12.24
CA PHE A 114 9.43 -3.77 -11.59
C PHE A 114 10.72 -3.94 -12.39
N LEU A 115 11.03 -5.17 -12.78
CA LEU A 115 12.22 -5.46 -13.59
C LEU A 115 12.13 -4.81 -14.98
N SER A 116 10.94 -4.81 -15.60
CA SER A 116 10.73 -4.15 -16.90
C SER A 116 10.95 -2.65 -16.79
N PHE A 117 10.39 -2.00 -15.76
CA PHE A 117 10.60 -0.58 -15.50
C PHE A 117 12.09 -0.25 -15.35
N LEU A 118 12.85 -1.05 -14.61
CA LEU A 118 14.29 -0.84 -14.42
C LEU A 118 15.13 -1.08 -15.69
N ALA A 119 14.64 -1.93 -16.60
CA ALA A 119 15.30 -2.21 -17.87
C ALA A 119 15.04 -1.12 -18.92
N GLU A 120 13.87 -0.49 -18.89
CA GLU A 120 13.45 0.54 -19.85
C GLU A 120 13.99 1.94 -19.50
N VAL A 121 14.16 2.25 -18.20
CA VAL A 121 14.71 3.53 -17.75
C VAL A 121 16.23 3.64 -17.90
N SER A 122 16.71 4.89 -17.99
CA SER A 122 18.12 5.25 -18.11
C SER A 122 19.03 4.39 -17.21
N PRO A 123 20.13 3.82 -17.75
CA PRO A 123 21.05 2.99 -16.98
C PRO A 123 21.78 3.75 -15.86
N PHE A 124 21.74 5.09 -15.89
CA PHE A 124 22.40 5.96 -14.92
C PHE A 124 21.55 6.28 -13.68
N GLU A 125 20.26 5.96 -13.70
CA GLU A 125 19.34 6.27 -12.61
C GLU A 125 19.41 5.22 -11.49
N GLU A 126 20.15 5.49 -10.42
CA GLU A 126 20.37 4.49 -9.37
C GLU A 126 19.46 4.65 -8.15
N ASP A 127 18.78 5.79 -8.03
CA ASP A 127 18.03 6.14 -6.82
C ASP A 127 16.54 5.80 -6.97
N LEU A 128 16.09 4.82 -6.19
CA LEU A 128 14.72 4.33 -6.13
C LEU A 128 13.96 4.94 -4.95
N HIS A 129 12.77 5.44 -5.22
CA HIS A 129 11.81 5.90 -4.23
C HIS A 129 10.50 5.14 -4.42
N ILE A 130 9.95 4.60 -3.33
CA ILE A 130 8.71 3.82 -3.39
C ILE A 130 7.61 4.56 -2.65
N VAL A 131 6.44 4.66 -3.27
CA VAL A 131 5.22 5.20 -2.65
C VAL A 131 4.15 4.11 -2.68
N ALA A 132 3.82 3.56 -1.52
CA ALA A 132 2.88 2.46 -1.39
C ALA A 132 1.63 2.88 -0.62
N HIS A 133 0.45 2.45 -1.08
CA HIS A 133 -0.82 2.78 -0.45
C HIS A 133 -1.56 1.52 0.02
N SER A 134 -2.21 1.57 1.18
CA SER A 134 -3.10 0.53 1.67
C SER A 134 -2.41 -0.85 1.72
N LEU A 135 -3.06 -1.90 1.23
CA LEU A 135 -2.51 -3.24 1.06
C LEU A 135 -1.22 -3.24 0.22
N GLY A 136 -1.02 -2.27 -0.67
CA GLY A 136 0.27 -2.08 -1.35
C GLY A 136 1.42 -1.90 -0.35
N SER A 137 1.23 -1.22 0.78
CA SER A 137 2.28 -1.12 1.81
C SER A 137 2.63 -2.48 2.42
N VAL A 138 1.65 -3.36 2.58
CA VAL A 138 1.82 -4.73 3.12
C VAL A 138 2.54 -5.63 2.11
N VAL A 139 2.11 -5.59 0.84
CA VAL A 139 2.75 -6.34 -0.25
C VAL A 139 4.21 -5.88 -0.45
N LEU A 140 4.48 -4.58 -0.31
CA LEU A 140 5.84 -4.04 -0.39
C LEU A 140 6.72 -4.66 0.69
N TRP A 141 6.17 -4.74 1.89
CA TRP A 141 6.87 -5.28 3.04
C TRP A 141 7.18 -6.77 2.89
N ASP A 142 6.22 -7.54 2.38
CA ASP A 142 6.42 -8.95 2.02
C ASP A 142 7.51 -9.09 0.93
N LEU A 143 7.43 -8.31 -0.14
CA LEU A 143 8.41 -8.30 -1.22
C LEU A 143 9.83 -7.99 -0.74
N LEU A 144 10.02 -7.09 0.22
CA LEU A 144 11.35 -6.65 0.65
C LEU A 144 11.93 -7.46 1.80
N PHE A 145 11.11 -7.83 2.81
CA PHE A 145 11.62 -8.26 4.12
C PHE A 145 10.99 -9.54 4.68
N SER A 146 10.04 -10.17 3.98
CA SER A 146 9.45 -11.43 4.47
C SER A 146 10.38 -12.63 4.25
N THR A 147 10.53 -13.44 5.29
CA THR A 147 11.30 -14.70 5.27
C THR A 147 10.42 -15.91 4.97
N ALA A 148 9.09 -15.74 4.89
CA ALA A 148 8.13 -16.81 4.65
C ALA A 148 8.19 -17.41 3.23
N SER A 149 8.84 -16.71 2.30
CA SER A 149 8.91 -17.10 0.88
C SER A 149 10.19 -17.88 0.55
N ASP A 150 10.06 -18.95 -0.24
CA ASP A 150 11.19 -19.75 -0.70
C ASP A 150 12.08 -18.98 -1.72
N ALA A 151 13.26 -19.52 -2.02
CA ALA A 151 14.20 -18.90 -2.97
C ALA A 151 13.64 -18.78 -4.40
N ALA A 152 12.63 -19.59 -4.75
CA ALA A 152 11.97 -19.59 -6.05
C ALA A 152 10.73 -18.66 -6.09
N ASP A 153 10.45 -17.94 -4.99
CA ASP A 153 9.37 -16.98 -4.94
C ASP A 153 9.75 -15.72 -5.74
N PRO A 154 8.81 -15.12 -6.50
CA PRO A 154 9.07 -13.91 -7.26
C PRO A 154 9.64 -12.72 -6.46
N ALA A 155 9.39 -12.66 -5.15
CA ALA A 155 10.01 -11.65 -4.27
C ALA A 155 11.54 -11.66 -4.34
N SER A 156 12.17 -12.83 -4.53
CA SER A 156 13.62 -12.95 -4.57
C SER A 156 14.25 -12.16 -5.72
N TYR A 157 13.56 -12.01 -6.85
CA TYR A 157 14.01 -11.21 -7.98
C TYR A 157 13.90 -9.69 -7.73
N VAL A 158 12.88 -9.26 -6.98
CA VAL A 158 12.78 -7.84 -6.55
C VAL A 158 13.94 -7.51 -5.60
N ARG A 159 14.24 -8.43 -4.68
CA ARG A 159 15.34 -8.27 -3.72
C ARG A 159 16.71 -8.29 -4.40
N SER A 160 16.91 -9.09 -5.46
CA SER A 160 18.23 -9.22 -6.10
C SER A 160 18.71 -7.93 -6.78
N VAL A 161 17.78 -7.09 -7.24
CA VAL A 161 18.09 -5.81 -7.91
C VAL A 161 18.18 -4.62 -6.95
N ILE A 162 17.81 -4.76 -5.68
CA ILE A 162 17.92 -3.69 -4.68
C ILE A 162 19.22 -3.87 -3.88
N LYS A 163 20.07 -2.84 -3.88
CA LYS A 163 21.34 -2.83 -3.17
C LYS A 163 21.11 -3.05 -1.67
N GLY A 164 21.75 -4.06 -1.12
CA GLY A 164 21.62 -4.42 0.28
C GLY A 164 20.49 -5.43 0.58
N LEU A 165 19.77 -5.94 -0.40
CA LEU A 165 18.91 -7.11 -0.22
C LEU A 165 19.55 -8.34 -0.89
N SER A 166 19.20 -9.52 -0.37
CA SER A 166 19.72 -10.81 -0.84
C SER A 166 18.76 -11.39 -1.88
N GLY A 167 19.29 -11.90 -2.99
CA GLY A 167 18.51 -12.58 -4.02
C GLY A 167 19.41 -13.15 -5.11
N PRO A 168 18.88 -14.05 -5.96
CA PRO A 168 19.64 -14.63 -7.06
C PRO A 168 19.87 -13.55 -8.14
N GLY A 169 21.11 -13.14 -8.35
CA GLY A 169 21.41 -12.20 -9.43
C GLY A 169 22.80 -11.58 -9.36
N GLU A 170 23.49 -11.64 -10.49
CA GLU A 170 24.58 -10.73 -10.86
C GLU A 170 23.96 -9.68 -11.79
N GLY A 171 24.14 -8.39 -11.50
CA GLY A 171 23.51 -7.33 -12.29
C GLY A 171 23.50 -5.95 -11.62
N ARG A 172 22.92 -4.97 -12.31
CA ARG A 172 22.71 -3.60 -11.82
C ARG A 172 21.90 -3.65 -10.53
N LYS A 173 22.39 -2.96 -9.49
CA LYS A 173 21.66 -2.78 -8.24
C LYS A 173 21.32 -1.32 -8.03
N ILE A 174 20.04 -1.06 -7.78
CA ILE A 174 19.53 0.28 -7.45
C ILE A 174 19.50 0.47 -5.94
N LYS A 175 19.65 1.72 -5.49
CA LYS A 175 19.64 2.09 -4.08
C LYS A 175 18.26 2.61 -3.69
N LEU A 176 17.63 1.96 -2.72
CA LEU A 176 16.37 2.44 -2.15
C LEU A 176 16.62 3.67 -1.26
N ARG A 177 16.18 4.85 -1.67
CA ARG A 177 16.40 6.11 -0.95
C ARG A 177 15.29 6.48 0.00
N SER A 178 14.05 6.16 -0.38
CA SER A 178 12.91 6.45 0.47
C SER A 178 11.74 5.52 0.26
N ILE A 179 10.98 5.31 1.33
CA ILE A 179 9.65 4.71 1.31
C ILE A 179 8.65 5.76 1.79
N THR A 180 7.53 5.89 1.09
CA THR A 180 6.36 6.62 1.60
C THR A 180 5.19 5.66 1.65
N THR A 181 4.61 5.46 2.83
CA THR A 181 3.39 4.66 2.98
C THR A 181 2.20 5.57 3.21
N LEU A 182 1.09 5.28 2.55
CA LEU A 182 -0.15 6.06 2.57
C LEU A 182 -1.26 5.13 3.08
N GLY A 183 -1.99 5.52 4.12
CA GLY A 183 -3.13 4.71 4.59
C GLY A 183 -2.76 3.29 5.00
N SER A 184 -1.58 3.10 5.59
CA SER A 184 -0.95 1.78 5.68
C SER A 184 -1.48 0.93 6.85
N PRO A 185 -1.99 -0.28 6.61
CA PRO A 185 -2.39 -1.22 7.66
C PRO A 185 -1.24 -2.05 8.23
N LEU A 186 0.02 -1.71 7.94
CA LEU A 186 1.20 -2.50 8.31
C LEU A 186 1.24 -2.93 9.78
N LEU A 187 0.75 -2.08 10.70
CA LEU A 187 0.69 -2.41 12.13
C LEU A 187 -0.03 -3.75 12.39
N PHE A 188 -1.12 -4.03 11.67
CA PHE A 188 -1.89 -5.27 11.81
C PHE A 188 -1.24 -6.45 11.11
N PHE A 189 -0.54 -6.19 10.01
CA PHE A 189 0.03 -7.24 9.16
C PHE A 189 1.42 -7.69 9.59
N ASN A 190 2.18 -6.87 10.31
CA ASN A 190 3.53 -7.23 10.76
C ASN A 190 3.54 -8.57 11.52
N ARG A 191 2.50 -8.86 12.32
CA ARG A 191 2.35 -10.14 13.02
C ARG A 191 1.95 -11.29 12.10
N ILE A 192 1.11 -11.03 11.10
CA ILE A 192 0.62 -12.06 10.17
C ILE A 192 1.71 -12.46 9.18
N LEU A 193 2.56 -11.51 8.78
CA LEU A 193 3.62 -11.69 7.79
C LEU A 193 4.95 -12.17 8.37
N GLU A 194 5.01 -12.45 9.69
CA GLU A 194 6.23 -12.92 10.38
C GLU A 194 7.50 -12.13 10.00
N VAL A 195 7.37 -10.81 9.92
CA VAL A 195 8.44 -9.94 9.42
C VAL A 195 9.63 -9.98 10.37
N ASP A 196 10.81 -10.24 9.80
CA ASP A 196 12.06 -10.12 10.52
C ASP A 196 12.48 -8.64 10.67
N MET A 197 12.19 -8.06 11.82
CA MET A 197 12.58 -6.69 12.15
C MET A 197 14.10 -6.50 12.23
N GLU A 198 14.84 -7.56 12.55
CA GLU A 198 16.30 -7.51 12.57
C GLU A 198 16.85 -7.38 11.15
N GLN A 199 16.25 -8.08 10.19
CA GLN A 199 16.58 -7.93 8.77
C GLN A 199 16.38 -6.48 8.28
N LEU A 200 15.27 -5.83 8.68
CA LEU A 200 15.04 -4.42 8.36
C LEU A 200 16.14 -3.52 8.94
N LYS A 201 16.49 -3.70 10.22
CA LYS A 201 17.52 -2.90 10.90
C LYS A 201 18.88 -3.09 10.20
N GLN A 202 19.27 -4.34 9.93
CA GLN A 202 20.50 -4.67 9.20
C GLN A 202 20.52 -4.11 7.77
N PHE A 203 19.36 -4.03 7.12
CA PHE A 203 19.25 -3.39 5.81
C PHE A 203 19.44 -1.88 5.91
N ALA A 204 18.77 -1.24 6.87
CA ALA A 204 18.87 0.19 7.11
C ALA A 204 20.32 0.61 7.47
N ASP A 205 21.02 -0.17 8.29
CA ASP A 205 22.38 0.15 8.77
C ASP A 205 23.45 0.20 7.67
N ARG A 206 23.12 -0.28 6.46
CA ARG A 206 23.96 -0.13 5.26
C ARG A 206 23.93 1.30 4.71
N TYR A 207 22.99 2.14 5.15
CA TYR A 207 22.81 3.52 4.71
C TYR A 207 23.59 4.52 5.58
N THR A 208 24.90 4.36 5.67
CA THR A 208 25.78 5.14 6.57
C THR A 208 25.97 6.61 6.16
N THR A 209 26.00 6.92 4.86
CA THR A 209 26.21 8.29 4.36
C THR A 209 24.93 9.12 4.31
N ALA A 210 23.80 8.48 4.03
CA ALA A 210 22.50 9.12 3.94
C ALA A 210 21.45 8.10 4.36
N PRO A 211 20.71 8.34 5.46
CA PRO A 211 19.81 7.36 6.03
C PRO A 211 18.67 7.03 5.07
N LEU A 212 18.22 5.78 5.10
CA LEU A 212 16.97 5.40 4.44
C LEU A 212 15.82 6.18 5.09
N ARG A 213 15.06 6.93 4.29
CA ARG A 213 13.94 7.75 4.79
C ARG A 213 12.63 6.98 4.65
N TRP A 214 11.80 7.00 5.68
CA TRP A 214 10.44 6.49 5.61
C TRP A 214 9.45 7.51 6.16
N ILE A 215 8.51 7.95 5.33
CA ILE A 215 7.34 8.70 5.80
C ILE A 215 6.11 7.80 5.79
N ASN A 216 5.43 7.68 6.94
CA ASN A 216 4.15 7.00 7.05
C ASN A 216 3.04 8.05 7.21
N VAL A 217 2.18 8.20 6.20
CA VAL A 217 1.13 9.22 6.15
C VAL A 217 -0.20 8.64 6.62
N ILE A 218 -0.73 9.23 7.69
CA ILE A 218 -1.91 8.76 8.42
C ILE A 218 -3.00 9.82 8.31
N ASN A 219 -4.16 9.48 7.76
CA ASN A 219 -5.33 10.35 7.80
C ASN A 219 -6.13 9.99 9.05
N ALA A 220 -6.54 10.99 9.83
CA ALA A 220 -7.30 10.79 11.05
C ALA A 220 -8.65 10.07 10.84
N SER A 221 -9.19 10.07 9.62
CA SER A 221 -10.44 9.36 9.28
C SER A 221 -10.20 7.99 8.65
N ASP A 222 -8.95 7.60 8.39
CA ASP A 222 -8.60 6.28 7.87
C ASP A 222 -8.37 5.29 9.02
N ILE A 223 -9.32 4.38 9.21
CA ILE A 223 -9.30 3.42 10.32
C ILE A 223 -8.22 2.35 10.23
N PHE A 224 -7.55 2.24 9.08
CA PHE A 224 -6.52 1.23 8.85
C PHE A 224 -5.12 1.80 9.04
N ALA A 225 -4.98 3.13 9.01
CA ALA A 225 -3.70 3.81 9.11
C ALA A 225 -3.34 4.12 10.57
N TYR A 226 -2.22 3.56 11.03
CA TYR A 226 -1.72 3.82 12.38
C TYR A 226 -0.22 4.13 12.38
N PRO A 227 0.28 4.76 13.46
CA PRO A 227 1.71 4.93 13.68
C PRO A 227 2.38 3.57 13.83
N ILE A 228 3.53 3.40 13.17
CA ILE A 228 4.23 2.10 13.13
C ILE A 228 5.59 2.13 13.82
N ARG A 229 6.11 3.31 14.20
CA ARG A 229 7.46 3.45 14.75
C ARG A 229 7.74 2.51 15.92
N ALA A 230 6.85 2.46 16.89
CA ALA A 230 7.01 1.62 18.08
C ALA A 230 6.99 0.13 17.73
N SER A 231 6.14 -0.29 16.79
CA SER A 231 6.02 -1.69 16.36
C SER A 231 7.24 -2.22 15.60
N LEU A 232 8.09 -1.31 15.09
CA LEU A 232 9.31 -1.63 14.35
C LEU A 232 10.57 -1.56 15.22
N GLU A 233 10.45 -1.18 16.50
CA GLU A 233 11.56 -1.14 17.47
C GLU A 233 12.81 -0.40 16.95
N LEU A 234 12.61 0.78 16.34
CA LEU A 234 13.65 1.51 15.60
C LEU A 234 14.54 2.42 16.45
N ASP A 235 14.59 2.24 17.78
CA ASP A 235 15.25 3.19 18.69
C ASP A 235 16.76 3.33 18.46
N ASN A 236 17.40 2.30 17.92
CA ASN A 236 18.83 2.30 17.56
C ASN A 236 19.09 2.11 16.05
N SER A 237 18.07 2.32 15.20
CA SER A 237 18.21 2.12 13.75
C SER A 237 18.63 3.41 13.05
N THR A 238 19.44 3.26 12.00
CA THR A 238 19.72 4.31 11.02
C THR A 238 18.51 4.63 10.10
N LEU A 239 17.42 3.87 10.20
CA LEU A 239 16.17 4.12 9.48
C LEU A 239 15.46 5.38 9.99
N TYR A 240 15.34 6.38 9.11
CA TYR A 240 14.69 7.63 9.43
C TYR A 240 13.18 7.58 9.19
N LEU A 241 12.44 6.99 10.14
CA LEU A 241 10.98 6.89 10.08
C LEU A 241 10.27 8.06 10.77
N ARG A 242 9.34 8.70 10.04
CA ARG A 242 8.42 9.73 10.57
C ARG A 242 6.96 9.40 10.24
N ASP A 243 6.14 9.32 11.29
CA ASP A 243 4.68 9.34 11.14
C ASP A 243 4.19 10.79 10.88
N LYS A 244 3.34 10.98 9.87
CA LYS A 244 2.78 12.27 9.45
C LYS A 244 1.27 12.20 9.41
N TYR A 245 0.65 12.97 10.29
CA TYR A 245 -0.80 13.00 10.45
C TYR A 245 -1.43 14.07 9.55
N LEU A 246 -2.44 13.66 8.80
CA LEU A 246 -3.38 14.51 8.09
C LEU A 246 -4.63 14.59 8.95
N GLY A 247 -4.93 15.78 9.47
CA GLY A 247 -6.15 16.04 10.23
C GLY A 247 -6.90 17.20 9.62
N GLU A 248 -8.22 17.06 9.50
CA GLU A 248 -9.10 18.21 9.31
C GLU A 248 -9.39 18.83 10.68
N ARG A 249 -9.33 20.16 10.79
CA ARG A 249 -9.84 20.90 11.96
C ARG A 249 -11.38 20.92 11.95
N ASN A 250 -12.03 19.78 11.85
CA ASN A 250 -13.50 19.69 11.84
C ASN A 250 -14.00 19.08 13.15
N PHE A 251 -14.27 19.97 14.12
CA PHE A 251 -14.81 19.68 15.45
C PHE A 251 -16.16 18.92 15.39
N LEU A 252 -16.90 19.05 14.28
CA LEU A 252 -18.21 18.41 14.05
C LEU A 252 -18.14 16.89 13.79
N LYS A 253 -17.00 16.33 13.37
CA LYS A 253 -16.84 14.86 13.21
C LYS A 253 -16.69 14.14 14.56
N LYS A 254 -16.37 14.86 15.66
CA LYS A 254 -16.27 14.28 17.02
C LYS A 254 -17.63 14.03 17.69
N SER A 255 -18.70 14.65 17.20
CA SER A 255 -20.03 14.63 17.83
C SER A 255 -21.03 13.64 17.21
N ILE A 256 -20.62 12.88 16.18
CA ILE A 256 -21.45 11.86 15.54
C ILE A 256 -20.77 10.53 15.87
N GLY A 257 -21.43 9.71 16.70
CA GLY A 257 -20.86 8.48 17.27
C GLY A 257 -20.41 7.42 16.26
N ASP A 258 -20.06 6.24 16.75
CA ASP A 258 -19.40 5.09 16.09
C ASP A 258 -19.87 4.74 14.65
N VAL A 259 -21.08 5.14 14.26
CA VAL A 259 -21.66 4.98 12.91
C VAL A 259 -20.99 5.89 11.85
N ALA A 260 -20.45 7.05 12.24
CA ALA A 260 -19.71 7.95 11.35
C ALA A 260 -18.31 7.42 10.99
N MET A 261 -17.70 6.60 11.85
CA MET A 261 -16.44 5.92 11.51
C MET A 261 -16.62 5.06 10.26
N ALA A 262 -17.79 4.43 10.10
CA ALA A 262 -18.11 3.62 8.93
C ALA A 262 -18.24 4.42 7.61
N PHE A 263 -18.55 5.71 7.68
CA PHE A 263 -18.70 6.58 6.50
C PHE A 263 -17.37 7.13 5.98
N GLY A 264 -16.35 7.29 6.85
CA GLY A 264 -14.99 7.70 6.46
C GLY A 264 -14.13 6.58 5.85
N LEU A 265 -14.49 5.32 6.10
CA LEU A 265 -13.67 4.12 5.86
C LEU A 265 -13.04 4.00 4.47
N VAL A 266 -13.80 4.29 3.41
CA VAL A 266 -13.39 3.98 2.03
C VAL A 266 -13.08 5.26 1.24
N ASN A 267 -13.83 6.34 1.49
CA ASN A 267 -13.66 7.58 0.76
C ASN A 267 -12.39 8.32 1.21
N ASP A 268 -12.12 8.38 2.52
CA ASP A 268 -10.91 9.04 3.04
C ASP A 268 -9.64 8.21 2.79
N HIS A 269 -9.79 6.89 2.64
CA HIS A 269 -8.72 5.98 2.27
C HIS A 269 -8.31 6.11 0.79
N SER A 270 -9.19 6.43 -0.14
CA SER A 270 -8.78 6.70 -1.54
C SER A 270 -8.24 8.12 -1.77
N HIS A 271 -8.45 9.04 -0.83
CA HIS A 271 -8.14 10.47 -0.98
C HIS A 271 -6.64 10.79 -1.00
N TYR A 272 -5.77 9.89 -0.52
CA TYR A 272 -4.33 10.14 -0.45
C TYR A 272 -3.71 10.57 -1.78
N TRP A 273 -4.10 9.91 -2.89
CA TRP A 273 -3.56 10.19 -4.22
C TRP A 273 -3.88 11.59 -4.75
N ARG A 274 -4.97 12.20 -4.28
CA ARG A 274 -5.43 13.52 -4.76
C ARG A 274 -5.03 14.66 -3.84
N SER A 275 -4.57 14.35 -2.63
CA SER A 275 -4.25 15.33 -1.60
C SER A 275 -2.98 16.12 -1.92
N ALA A 276 -3.12 17.45 -2.00
CA ALA A 276 -1.99 18.36 -2.15
C ALA A 276 -0.98 18.24 -0.99
N ARG A 277 -1.47 17.99 0.23
CA ARG A 277 -0.62 17.80 1.40
C ARG A 277 0.20 16.51 1.31
N VAL A 278 -0.39 15.43 0.78
CA VAL A 278 0.34 14.19 0.50
C VAL A 278 1.42 14.43 -0.55
N ALA A 279 1.10 15.13 -1.63
CA ALA A 279 2.08 15.46 -2.67
C ALA A 279 3.29 16.22 -2.11
N GLN A 280 3.06 17.21 -1.22
CA GLN A 280 4.14 17.92 -0.55
C GLN A 280 5.01 17.00 0.32
N LEU A 281 4.40 16.07 1.06
CA LEU A 281 5.13 15.12 1.90
C LEU A 281 5.94 14.13 1.07
N VAL A 282 5.37 13.62 -0.01
CA VAL A 282 6.04 12.72 -0.95
C VAL A 282 7.21 13.45 -1.62
N ALA A 283 6.99 14.65 -2.19
CA ALA A 283 8.03 15.44 -2.84
C ALA A 283 9.19 15.82 -1.90
N ALA A 284 8.94 15.99 -0.60
CA ALA A 284 9.99 16.24 0.39
C ALA A 284 10.76 14.97 0.81
N ASN A 285 10.21 13.79 0.50
CA ASN A 285 10.82 12.50 0.79
C ASN A 285 11.55 11.90 -0.43
N LEU A 286 11.21 12.35 -1.63
CA LEU A 286 12.07 12.26 -2.81
C LEU A 286 13.34 13.09 -2.55
#